data_AF-A0A3L6GA20-F1
#
_entry.id   AF-A0A3L6GA20-F1
#
_cell.length_a   1.000
_cell.length_b   1.000
_cell.length_c   1.000
_cell.angle_alpha   90.00
_cell.angle_beta   90.00
_cell.angle_gamma   90.00
#
_symmetry.space_group_name_H-M   'P 1'
#
loop_
_entity.id
_entity.type
_entity.pdbx_description
1 polymer ?
#
loop_
_entity_poly.entity_id
_entity_poly.type
_entity_poly.pdbx_seq_one_letter_code
_entity_poly.pdbx_strand_id
1 'polypeptide(L)'
;MSTNPDEPKSRARTDFLLNNELEVQKFWDENKNDLATRTGQELLDMVDSSPIVVIKSLKVSDFHGVYLSTIGRSTLEINPDLPKAKNLMSWYDSEGKDTSLAPISAEAGATRAGGFKSMYSDRVFLSHITSDPAMGQEKPVFFSMYAIISHIKLDQNMWYRACTTCNKVTEVFGSGYWCEGCQKNDYECSLRYIMVIKVFDPTGEAWVSVFNEHAEKIIGCSADELDRIRKEEGDDNYILKLKEATWVPHLFRISVTQDEYMNEKRQRITVRGEAPVDFAAESKYLLEEIAKLTAY
;
A
#
# COMPACT_ATOMS: atom_id res chain seq x y z
N MET A 1 28.47 -32.92 21.08
CA MET A 1 28.03 -33.25 19.71
C MET A 1 27.76 -31.94 18.99
N SER A 2 28.44 -31.74 17.87
CA SER A 2 28.59 -30.47 17.16
C SER A 2 27.30 -30.00 16.49
N THR A 3 27.04 -28.69 16.59
CA THR A 3 26.09 -27.98 15.73
C THR A 3 26.77 -27.69 14.40
N ASN A 4 26.22 -28.24 13.32
CA ASN A 4 26.72 -28.09 11.95
C ASN A 4 26.37 -26.66 11.44
N PRO A 5 27.32 -25.84 10.95
CA PRO A 5 27.06 -24.44 10.57
C PRO A 5 26.46 -24.24 9.17
N ASP A 6 26.24 -25.30 8.39
CA ASP A 6 25.89 -25.22 6.96
C ASP A 6 24.42 -25.53 6.66
N GLU A 7 23.48 -24.89 7.36
CA GLU A 7 22.06 -24.94 6.97
C GLU A 7 21.72 -23.72 6.08
N PRO A 8 21.50 -23.90 4.77
CA PRO A 8 21.20 -22.78 3.88
C PRO A 8 19.83 -22.19 4.20
N LYS A 9 19.84 -20.94 4.67
CA LYS A 9 18.66 -20.09 4.87
C LYS A 9 17.72 -20.20 3.66
N SER A 10 16.47 -20.59 3.91
CA SER A 10 15.43 -20.75 2.90
C SER A 10 15.23 -19.44 2.12
N ARG A 11 15.77 -19.38 0.90
CA ARG A 11 15.31 -18.42 -0.11
C ARG A 11 13.91 -18.82 -0.52
N ALA A 12 12.93 -17.96 -0.27
CA ALA A 12 11.60 -18.09 -0.84
C ALA A 12 11.76 -18.29 -2.36
N ARG A 13 11.28 -19.43 -2.84
CA ARG A 13 11.46 -19.90 -4.20
C ARG A 13 10.05 -20.08 -4.73
N THR A 14 9.58 -19.09 -5.48
CA THR A 14 8.28 -19.13 -6.12
C THR A 14 8.52 -19.39 -7.59
N ASP A 15 8.10 -20.56 -8.06
CA ASP A 15 8.06 -20.92 -9.48
C ASP A 15 6.78 -20.29 -10.07
N PHE A 16 6.84 -19.62 -11.22
CA PHE A 16 5.70 -18.94 -11.84
C PHE A 16 5.46 -19.46 -13.26
N LEU A 17 4.18 -19.54 -13.65
CA LEU A 17 3.73 -19.79 -15.03
C LEU A 17 3.14 -18.51 -15.61
N LEU A 18 3.60 -18.11 -16.79
CA LEU A 18 2.98 -17.04 -17.58
C LEU A 18 2.06 -17.72 -18.60
N ASN A 19 0.74 -17.65 -18.39
CA ASN A 19 -0.23 -18.47 -19.11
C ASN A 19 -1.11 -17.71 -20.11
N ASN A 20 -0.89 -16.41 -20.37
CA ASN A 20 -1.61 -15.71 -21.42
C ASN A 20 -0.82 -14.56 -22.08
N GLU A 21 -1.18 -14.29 -23.34
CA GLU A 21 -0.56 -13.30 -24.25
C GLU A 21 -0.53 -11.88 -23.66
N LEU A 22 -1.57 -11.49 -22.91
CA LEU A 22 -1.70 -10.17 -22.28
C LEU A 22 -0.74 -9.97 -21.09
N GLU A 23 -0.49 -11.00 -20.29
CA GLU A 23 0.46 -10.99 -19.18
C GLU A 23 1.91 -10.99 -19.66
N VAL A 24 2.17 -11.75 -20.74
CA VAL A 24 3.46 -11.74 -21.45
C VAL A 24 3.71 -10.32 -21.97
N GLN A 25 2.76 -9.71 -22.69
CA GLN A 25 2.95 -8.41 -23.31
C GLN A 25 3.16 -7.27 -22.29
N LYS A 26 2.43 -7.26 -21.17
CA LYS A 26 2.65 -6.29 -20.08
C LYS A 26 4.03 -6.40 -19.42
N PHE A 27 4.56 -7.61 -19.23
CA PHE A 27 5.88 -7.83 -18.65
C PHE A 27 7.00 -7.26 -19.55
N TRP A 28 6.80 -7.29 -20.86
CA TRP A 28 7.78 -6.88 -21.87
C TRP A 28 7.71 -5.39 -22.25
N ASP A 29 6.53 -4.79 -22.30
CA ASP A 29 6.35 -3.38 -22.72
C ASP A 29 6.99 -2.35 -21.74
N GLU A 30 7.17 -2.72 -20.46
CA GLU A 30 7.81 -1.84 -19.47
C GLU A 30 9.36 -1.87 -19.50
N ASN A 31 9.98 -2.76 -20.30
CA ASN A 31 11.42 -3.03 -20.25
C ASN A 31 12.09 -2.92 -21.64
N LYS A 32 12.61 -1.77 -22.03
CA LYS A 32 13.35 -1.59 -23.31
C LYS A 32 14.79 -2.12 -23.28
N ASN A 33 14.99 -3.41 -23.01
CA ASN A 33 16.29 -4.09 -23.08
C ASN A 33 16.26 -5.25 -24.10
N ASP A 34 17.42 -5.76 -24.53
CA ASP A 34 17.55 -6.88 -25.52
C ASP A 34 16.71 -8.13 -25.18
N LEU A 35 16.42 -8.35 -23.90
CA LEU A 35 15.53 -9.41 -23.43
C LEU A 35 14.09 -9.22 -23.90
N ALA A 36 13.59 -7.98 -23.95
CA ALA A 36 12.22 -7.71 -24.38
C ALA A 36 12.03 -7.75 -25.89
N THR A 37 13.05 -7.37 -26.66
CA THR A 37 12.96 -7.35 -28.13
C THR A 37 13.24 -8.72 -28.74
N ARG A 38 14.37 -9.36 -28.43
CA ARG A 38 14.75 -10.62 -29.08
C ARG A 38 14.13 -11.83 -28.41
N THR A 39 14.32 -11.96 -27.11
CA THR A 39 13.83 -13.10 -26.33
C THR A 39 12.31 -13.03 -26.11
N GLY A 40 11.76 -11.82 -26.00
CA GLY A 40 10.31 -11.60 -25.99
C GLY A 40 9.63 -12.08 -27.28
N GLN A 41 10.21 -11.77 -28.44
CA GLN A 41 9.69 -12.24 -29.73
C GLN A 41 9.80 -13.76 -29.87
N GLU A 42 10.94 -14.35 -29.48
CA GLU A 42 11.14 -15.80 -29.49
C GLU A 42 10.09 -16.52 -28.63
N LEU A 43 9.75 -15.98 -27.44
CA LEU A 43 8.69 -16.52 -26.60
C LEU A 43 7.29 -16.36 -27.20
N LEU A 44 7.03 -15.23 -27.85
CA LEU A 44 5.76 -14.99 -28.54
C LEU A 44 5.55 -16.00 -29.68
N ASP A 45 6.59 -16.24 -30.48
CA ASP A 45 6.54 -17.18 -31.61
C ASP A 45 6.29 -18.64 -31.18
N MET A 46 6.64 -18.99 -29.93
CA MET A 46 6.48 -20.34 -29.39
C MET A 46 5.46 -20.43 -28.25
N VAL A 47 4.60 -19.42 -28.05
CA VAL A 47 3.64 -19.38 -26.94
C VAL A 47 2.72 -20.61 -26.92
N ASP A 48 2.30 -21.09 -28.09
CA ASP A 48 1.45 -22.27 -28.25
C ASP A 48 2.14 -23.58 -27.80
N SER A 49 3.47 -23.58 -27.71
CA SER A 49 4.25 -24.72 -27.21
C SER A 49 4.35 -24.77 -25.68
N SER A 50 3.75 -23.80 -24.97
CA SER A 50 3.83 -23.66 -23.51
C SER A 50 5.28 -23.71 -23.00
N PRO A 51 6.14 -22.76 -23.43
CA PRO A 51 7.57 -22.80 -23.14
C PRO A 51 7.84 -22.59 -21.65
N ILE A 52 8.81 -23.33 -21.10
CA ILE A 52 9.26 -23.15 -19.72
C ILE A 52 10.40 -22.15 -19.67
N VAL A 53 10.25 -21.11 -18.87
CA VAL A 53 11.28 -20.08 -18.71
C VAL A 53 11.90 -20.12 -17.32
N VAL A 54 13.22 -19.95 -17.25
CA VAL A 54 13.93 -19.66 -16.01
C VAL A 54 14.48 -18.25 -16.08
N ILE A 55 14.06 -17.42 -15.14
CA ILE A 55 14.49 -16.03 -15.06
C ILE A 55 15.27 -15.83 -13.77
N LYS A 56 16.50 -15.31 -13.88
CA LYS A 56 17.36 -14.97 -12.73
C LYS A 56 17.46 -13.47 -12.59
N SER A 57 17.65 -13.03 -11.33
CA SER A 57 17.81 -11.63 -10.95
C SER A 57 16.62 -10.76 -11.36
N LEU A 58 15.42 -11.08 -10.88
CA LEU A 58 14.23 -10.25 -11.05
C LEU A 58 14.11 -9.20 -9.94
N LYS A 59 13.48 -8.07 -10.26
CA LYS A 59 12.98 -7.11 -9.28
C LYS A 59 11.54 -7.48 -8.94
N VAL A 60 11.26 -7.63 -7.65
CA VAL A 60 9.88 -7.76 -7.15
C VAL A 60 9.36 -6.36 -6.89
N SER A 61 8.14 -6.08 -7.34
CA SER A 61 7.41 -4.87 -7.03
C SER A 61 5.98 -5.23 -6.64
N ASP A 62 5.36 -4.41 -5.81
CA ASP A 62 4.09 -4.74 -5.12
C ASP A 62 2.99 -3.66 -5.29
N PHE A 63 3.22 -2.72 -6.21
CA PHE A 63 2.24 -1.71 -6.59
C PHE A 63 0.98 -2.34 -7.22
N HIS A 64 -0.14 -2.30 -6.49
CA HIS A 64 -1.43 -2.89 -6.91
C HIS A 64 -1.43 -4.41 -7.14
N GLY A 65 -0.55 -5.13 -6.43
CA GLY A 65 -0.37 -6.58 -6.54
C GLY A 65 1.10 -6.92 -6.68
N VAL A 66 1.46 -8.20 -6.62
CA VAL A 66 2.87 -8.62 -6.79
C VAL A 66 3.17 -8.80 -8.28
N TYR A 67 4.14 -8.05 -8.78
CA TYR A 67 4.67 -8.19 -10.14
C TYR A 67 6.19 -8.31 -10.13
N LEU A 68 6.70 -8.94 -11.17
CA LEU A 68 8.12 -9.14 -11.40
C LEU A 68 8.53 -8.29 -12.60
N SER A 69 9.70 -7.68 -12.53
CA SER A 69 10.31 -6.98 -13.66
C SER A 69 11.78 -7.34 -13.81
N THR A 70 12.27 -7.26 -15.05
CA THR A 70 13.70 -7.45 -15.32
C THR A 70 14.51 -6.22 -14.92
N ILE A 71 15.78 -6.41 -14.64
CA ILE A 71 16.78 -5.38 -14.39
C ILE A 71 17.98 -5.64 -15.31
N GLY A 72 18.92 -4.70 -15.41
CA GLY A 72 20.06 -4.83 -16.35
C GLY A 72 20.93 -6.09 -16.18
N ARG A 73 20.86 -6.76 -15.02
CA ARG A 73 21.56 -8.04 -14.74
C ARG A 73 20.65 -9.28 -14.80
N SER A 74 19.41 -9.14 -15.26
CA SER A 74 18.52 -10.28 -15.43
C SER A 74 19.01 -11.20 -16.54
N THR A 75 18.80 -12.50 -16.38
CA THR A 75 19.06 -13.49 -17.43
C THR A 75 17.84 -14.37 -17.60
N LEU A 76 17.48 -14.69 -18.84
CA LEU A 76 16.36 -15.58 -19.18
C LEU A 76 16.88 -16.77 -19.98
N GLU A 77 16.40 -17.97 -19.64
CA GLU A 77 16.71 -19.21 -20.33
C GLU A 77 15.39 -19.92 -20.68
N ILE A 78 15.20 -20.26 -21.96
CA ILE A 78 14.01 -20.91 -22.48
C ILE A 78 14.27 -22.42 -22.57
N ASN A 79 13.30 -23.21 -22.12
CA ASN A 79 13.32 -24.68 -22.09
C ASN A 79 14.64 -25.25 -21.55
N PRO A 80 15.08 -24.85 -20.34
CA PRO A 80 16.36 -25.29 -19.82
C PRO A 80 16.33 -26.79 -19.51
N ASP A 81 17.46 -27.48 -19.77
CA ASP A 81 17.62 -28.90 -19.43
C ASP A 81 17.90 -29.07 -17.92
N LEU A 82 16.87 -28.82 -17.12
CA LEU A 82 16.91 -28.89 -15.66
C LEU A 82 15.86 -29.89 -15.16
N PRO A 83 16.15 -30.69 -14.13
CA PRO A 83 15.17 -31.59 -13.52
C PRO A 83 13.89 -30.87 -13.09
N LYS A 84 14.02 -29.64 -12.58
CA LYS A 84 12.88 -28.80 -12.18
C LYS A 84 11.99 -28.41 -13.36
N ALA A 85 12.59 -28.07 -14.50
CA ALA A 85 11.84 -27.73 -15.71
C ALA A 85 11.09 -28.96 -16.25
N LYS A 86 11.73 -30.13 -16.24
CA LYS A 86 11.08 -31.40 -16.62
C LYS A 86 9.90 -31.76 -15.70
N ASN A 87 10.06 -31.56 -14.39
CA ASN A 87 8.98 -31.78 -13.43
C ASN A 87 7.81 -30.81 -13.66
N LEU A 88 8.10 -29.53 -13.91
CA LEU A 88 7.08 -28.52 -14.19
C LEU A 88 6.32 -28.84 -15.48
N MET A 89 7.02 -29.27 -16.53
CA MET A 89 6.40 -29.72 -17.78
C MET A 89 5.47 -30.90 -17.54
N SER A 90 5.95 -31.92 -16.82
CA SER A 90 5.17 -33.12 -16.52
C SER A 90 3.89 -32.79 -15.73
N TRP A 91 3.99 -31.86 -14.78
CA TRP A 91 2.83 -31.37 -14.03
C TRP A 91 1.86 -30.60 -14.94
N TYR A 92 2.36 -29.68 -15.76
CA TYR A 92 1.55 -28.86 -16.66
C TYR A 92 0.76 -29.71 -17.66
N ASP A 93 1.40 -30.71 -18.28
CA ASP A 93 0.78 -31.64 -19.22
C ASP A 93 -0.33 -32.50 -18.58
N SER A 94 -0.15 -32.84 -17.30
CA SER A 94 -1.04 -33.73 -16.55
C SER A 94 -2.32 -33.05 -16.04
N GLU A 95 -2.17 -31.95 -15.29
CA GLU A 95 -3.28 -31.26 -14.61
C GLU A 95 -3.15 -29.73 -14.62
N GLY A 96 -1.93 -29.21 -14.82
CA GLY A 96 -1.67 -27.77 -14.68
C GLY A 96 -2.33 -26.91 -15.75
N LYS A 97 -2.45 -27.40 -16.99
CA LYS A 97 -3.10 -26.67 -18.10
C LYS A 97 -4.59 -26.39 -17.87
N ASP A 98 -5.27 -27.26 -17.11
CA ASP A 98 -6.70 -27.18 -16.81
C ASP A 98 -6.96 -26.56 -15.42
N THR A 99 -5.90 -26.21 -14.69
CA THR A 99 -5.98 -25.62 -13.36
C THR A 99 -6.35 -24.14 -13.45
N SER A 100 -7.43 -23.75 -12.76
CA SER A 100 -7.78 -22.34 -12.60
C SER A 100 -6.73 -21.61 -11.78
N LEU A 101 -6.07 -20.62 -12.37
CA LEU A 101 -5.11 -19.77 -11.68
C LEU A 101 -5.82 -18.54 -11.10
N ALA A 102 -5.57 -18.26 -9.82
CA ALA A 102 -6.01 -17.02 -9.20
C ALA A 102 -4.96 -15.92 -9.46
N PRO A 103 -5.37 -14.71 -9.88
CA PRO A 103 -4.47 -13.57 -9.90
C PRO A 103 -3.94 -13.33 -8.49
N ILE A 104 -2.64 -13.13 -8.32
CA ILE A 104 -2.03 -12.78 -7.02
C ILE A 104 -2.64 -11.47 -6.47
N SER A 105 -3.19 -10.63 -7.34
CA SER A 105 -3.93 -9.41 -6.97
C SER A 105 -5.36 -9.66 -6.48
N ALA A 106 -5.96 -10.84 -6.71
CA ALA A 106 -7.37 -11.11 -6.43
C ALA A 106 -7.67 -11.46 -4.97
N GLU A 107 -6.74 -12.07 -4.24
CA GLU A 107 -6.88 -12.33 -2.80
C GLU A 107 -6.74 -11.04 -1.96
N ALA A 108 -6.29 -9.95 -2.57
CA ALA A 108 -6.27 -8.59 -2.00
C ALA A 108 -7.58 -7.80 -2.23
N GLY A 109 -8.64 -8.46 -2.73
CA GLY A 109 -9.92 -7.83 -3.09
C GLY A 109 -10.80 -7.37 -1.92
N ALA A 110 -10.41 -7.60 -0.66
CA ALA A 110 -11.18 -7.19 0.52
C ALA A 110 -10.83 -5.78 1.05
N THR A 111 -9.75 -5.16 0.58
CA THR A 111 -9.39 -3.76 0.94
C THR A 111 -9.45 -2.88 -0.29
N ARG A 112 -10.63 -2.33 -0.54
CA ARG A 112 -10.88 -1.36 -1.61
C ARG A 112 -9.93 -0.17 -1.48
N ALA A 113 -9.31 0.20 -2.61
CA ALA A 113 -8.58 1.45 -2.86
C ALA A 113 -7.23 1.64 -2.13
N GLY A 114 -6.34 0.66 -2.17
CA GLY A 114 -4.93 0.85 -1.85
C GLY A 114 -4.17 -0.46 -1.94
N GLY A 115 -3.54 -0.74 -3.08
CA GLY A 115 -2.70 -1.93 -3.21
C GLY A 115 -1.63 -1.98 -2.13
N PHE A 116 -1.21 -3.19 -1.74
CA PHE A 116 -0.11 -3.42 -0.80
C PHE A 116 1.24 -3.02 -1.41
N LYS A 117 1.45 -1.73 -1.69
CA LYS A 117 2.81 -1.24 -1.94
C LYS A 117 3.58 -1.35 -0.63
N SER A 118 4.75 -1.95 -0.64
CA SER A 118 5.61 -2.04 0.54
C SER A 118 5.86 -0.64 1.07
N MET A 119 5.57 -0.44 2.35
CA MET A 119 5.77 0.81 3.11
C MET A 119 7.25 1.21 3.26
N TYR A 120 8.14 0.48 2.58
CA TYR A 120 9.59 0.63 2.61
C TYR A 120 10.18 0.97 1.22
N SER A 121 9.44 0.77 0.13
CA SER A 121 9.99 0.85 -1.24
C SER A 121 10.26 2.27 -1.75
N ASP A 122 9.43 3.23 -1.35
CA ASP A 122 9.51 4.66 -1.69
C ASP A 122 9.41 5.52 -0.43
N ARG A 123 10.12 5.08 0.61
CA ARG A 123 10.14 5.77 1.90
C ARG A 123 10.92 7.08 1.80
N VAL A 124 10.31 8.15 2.29
CA VAL A 124 10.91 9.48 2.36
C VAL A 124 10.72 10.07 3.76
N PHE A 125 11.62 10.97 4.14
CA PHE A 125 11.43 11.83 5.30
C PHE A 125 10.45 12.96 5.00
N LEU A 126 9.84 13.54 6.04
CA LEU A 126 8.93 14.68 5.95
C LEU A 126 9.57 15.85 5.23
N SER A 127 10.87 16.12 5.45
CA SER A 127 11.57 17.20 4.77
C SER A 127 11.57 17.06 3.26
N HIS A 128 11.54 15.84 2.70
CA HIS A 128 11.43 15.64 1.26
C HIS A 128 10.14 16.24 0.69
N ILE A 129 9.06 16.18 1.47
CA ILE A 129 7.74 16.68 1.09
C ILE A 129 7.63 18.17 1.39
N THR A 130 8.00 18.58 2.61
CA THR A 130 7.80 19.96 3.08
C THR A 130 8.80 20.95 2.49
N SER A 131 9.94 20.47 1.96
CA SER A 131 10.92 21.33 1.26
C SER A 131 10.50 21.69 -0.17
N ASP A 132 9.50 21.01 -0.74
CA ASP A 132 8.94 21.29 -2.06
C ASP A 132 7.44 21.64 -1.94
N PRO A 133 7.10 22.94 -1.77
CA PRO A 133 5.71 23.39 -1.71
C PRO A 133 4.90 23.18 -3.01
N ALA A 134 5.57 22.90 -4.13
CA ALA A 134 4.95 22.63 -5.42
C ALA A 134 4.65 21.14 -5.64
N MET A 135 5.14 20.26 -4.78
CA MET A 135 4.88 18.84 -4.85
C MET A 135 3.37 18.54 -4.84
N GLY A 136 2.93 17.73 -5.81
CA GLY A 136 1.52 17.39 -5.96
C GLY A 136 0.67 18.42 -6.70
N GLN A 137 1.28 19.41 -7.37
CA GLN A 137 0.58 20.45 -8.12
C GLN A 137 -0.26 19.95 -9.29
N GLU A 138 0.34 19.17 -10.19
CA GLU A 138 -0.37 18.68 -11.38
C GLU A 138 -1.16 17.40 -11.08
N LYS A 139 -0.53 16.48 -10.34
CA LYS A 139 -1.08 15.17 -10.01
C LYS A 139 -0.69 14.78 -8.60
N PRO A 140 -1.54 14.01 -7.88
CA PRO A 140 -1.17 13.45 -6.60
C PRO A 140 0.10 12.63 -6.71
N VAL A 141 1.06 12.89 -5.83
CA VAL A 141 2.25 12.05 -5.66
C VAL A 141 2.12 11.24 -4.38
N PHE A 142 2.74 10.06 -4.34
CA PHE A 142 2.57 9.12 -3.24
C PHE A 142 3.90 8.65 -2.71
N PHE A 143 4.01 8.60 -1.40
CA PHE A 143 5.22 8.17 -0.70
C PHE A 143 4.85 7.29 0.49
N SER A 144 5.85 6.59 1.01
CA SER A 144 5.77 5.94 2.30
C SER A 144 6.55 6.76 3.33
N MET A 145 6.15 6.75 4.59
CA MET A 145 6.89 7.41 5.67
C MET A 145 6.80 6.61 6.97
N TYR A 146 7.86 6.67 7.75
CA TYR A 146 7.85 6.31 9.17
C TYR A 146 7.67 7.61 9.96
N ALA A 147 6.63 7.72 10.76
CA ALA A 147 6.40 8.91 11.58
C ALA A 147 5.68 8.58 12.88
N ILE A 148 5.83 9.45 13.87
CA ILE A 148 5.17 9.33 15.17
C ILE A 148 4.08 10.40 15.27
N ILE A 149 2.91 10.02 15.78
CA ILE A 149 1.81 10.96 16.01
C ILE A 149 2.09 11.78 17.26
N SER A 150 2.50 13.04 17.11
CA SER A 150 2.72 13.95 18.24
C SER A 150 1.43 14.55 18.82
N HIS A 151 0.41 14.77 17.98
CA HIS A 151 -0.80 15.50 18.37
C HIS A 151 -1.98 15.16 17.47
N ILE A 152 -3.18 15.13 18.03
CA ILE A 152 -4.45 15.01 17.29
C ILE A 152 -5.19 16.33 17.41
N LYS A 153 -5.58 16.93 16.28
CA LYS A 153 -6.19 18.27 16.26
C LYS A 153 -7.61 18.23 16.84
N LEU A 154 -7.81 18.87 18.01
CA LEU A 154 -9.09 18.90 18.72
C LEU A 154 -9.98 20.10 18.36
N ASP A 155 -9.39 21.19 17.88
CA ASP A 155 -10.06 22.46 17.53
C ASP A 155 -10.73 22.41 16.13
N GLN A 156 -11.16 21.23 15.69
CA GLN A 156 -11.83 21.02 14.41
C GLN A 156 -12.91 19.93 14.52
N ASN A 157 -13.77 19.85 13.50
CA ASN A 157 -14.70 18.73 13.38
C ASN A 157 -13.94 17.42 13.21
N MET A 158 -14.13 16.50 14.15
CA MET A 158 -13.45 15.20 14.15
C MET A 158 -14.07 14.21 13.15
N TRP A 159 -15.36 14.39 12.86
CA TRP A 159 -16.14 13.52 11.98
C TRP A 159 -17.26 14.29 11.28
N TYR A 160 -17.81 13.69 10.22
CA TYR A 160 -19.03 14.13 9.55
C TYR A 160 -20.09 13.02 9.60
N ARG A 161 -21.36 13.40 9.42
CA ARG A 161 -22.47 12.43 9.32
C ARG A 161 -22.56 11.88 7.91
N ALA A 162 -22.66 10.56 7.80
CA ALA A 162 -22.67 9.85 6.54
C ALA A 162 -23.77 8.81 6.46
N CYS A 163 -24.28 8.59 5.25
CA CYS A 163 -25.26 7.56 4.95
C CYS A 163 -24.64 6.17 5.18
N THR A 164 -25.33 5.33 5.94
CA THR A 164 -24.90 3.97 6.28
C THR A 164 -24.79 3.05 5.05
N THR A 165 -25.46 3.40 3.95
CA THR A 165 -25.46 2.60 2.70
C THR A 165 -24.35 3.01 1.74
N CYS A 166 -24.13 4.32 1.53
CA CYS A 166 -23.21 4.81 0.48
C CYS A 166 -22.04 5.65 0.99
N ASN A 167 -21.93 5.87 2.31
CA ASN A 167 -20.86 6.64 2.98
C ASN A 167 -20.74 8.12 2.56
N LYS A 168 -21.67 8.62 1.74
CA LYS A 168 -21.74 10.04 1.38
C LYS A 168 -22.29 10.86 2.54
N VAL A 169 -21.91 12.13 2.58
CA VAL A 169 -22.36 13.10 3.59
C VAL A 169 -23.89 13.17 3.58
N THR A 170 -24.47 13.27 4.77
CA THR A 170 -25.91 13.45 4.96
C THR A 170 -26.21 14.78 5.63
N GLU A 171 -27.33 15.39 5.25
CA GLU A 171 -27.84 16.61 5.87
C GLU A 171 -28.97 16.30 6.83
N VAL A 172 -29.10 17.09 7.90
CA VAL A 172 -30.22 16.94 8.84
C VAL A 172 -31.49 17.42 8.16
N PHE A 173 -32.49 16.54 8.04
CA PHE A 173 -33.76 16.85 7.38
C PHE A 173 -34.95 16.36 8.23
N GLY A 174 -35.62 17.30 8.90
CA GLY A 174 -36.69 16.99 9.84
C GLY A 174 -36.18 16.16 11.02
N SER A 175 -36.75 14.97 11.23
CA SER A 175 -36.32 14.00 12.25
C SER A 175 -35.31 12.97 11.75
N GLY A 176 -34.82 13.09 10.51
CA GLY A 176 -33.89 12.14 9.90
C GLY A 176 -32.71 12.82 9.20
N TYR A 177 -32.04 12.03 8.37
CA TYR A 177 -30.85 12.38 7.63
C TYR A 177 -31.08 12.14 6.13
N TRP A 178 -31.07 13.22 5.35
CA TRP A 178 -31.21 13.16 3.90
C TRP A 178 -29.86 12.80 3.26
N CYS A 179 -29.86 11.74 2.44
CA CYS A 179 -28.72 11.34 1.65
C CYS A 179 -28.98 11.66 0.17
N GLU A 180 -28.29 12.67 -0.38
CA GLU A 180 -28.37 13.01 -1.79
C GLU A 180 -27.88 11.88 -2.71
N GLY A 181 -26.89 11.09 -2.26
CA GLY A 181 -26.37 9.95 -3.01
C GLY A 181 -27.37 8.82 -3.27
N CYS A 182 -28.26 8.56 -2.31
CA CYS A 182 -29.25 7.49 -2.36
C CYS A 182 -30.67 8.03 -2.60
N GLN A 183 -30.84 9.35 -2.62
CA GLN A 183 -32.15 10.03 -2.73
C GLN A 183 -33.16 9.51 -1.71
N LYS A 184 -32.72 9.32 -0.46
CA LYS A 184 -33.55 8.80 0.64
C LYS A 184 -33.32 9.57 1.94
N ASN A 185 -34.34 9.55 2.80
CA ASN A 185 -34.27 10.02 4.17
C ASN A 185 -34.19 8.81 5.10
N ASP A 186 -33.10 8.66 5.85
CA ASP A 186 -32.93 7.61 6.85
C ASP A 186 -33.04 8.21 8.26
N TYR A 187 -33.51 7.43 9.24
CA TYR A 187 -33.55 7.89 10.64
C TYR A 187 -32.19 7.79 11.34
N GLU A 188 -31.26 7.03 10.74
CA GLU A 188 -29.93 6.78 11.30
C GLU A 188 -28.85 7.24 10.31
N CYS A 189 -27.75 7.73 10.86
CA CYS A 189 -26.52 8.01 10.12
C CYS A 189 -25.33 7.44 10.90
N SER A 190 -24.21 7.25 10.21
CA SER A 190 -22.93 6.89 10.83
C SER A 190 -22.02 8.11 10.89
N LEU A 191 -21.25 8.24 11.96
CA LEU A 191 -20.16 9.21 12.02
C LEU A 191 -18.93 8.66 11.29
N ARG A 192 -18.27 9.51 10.51
CA ARG A 192 -17.04 9.15 9.78
C ARG A 192 -15.93 10.15 10.04
N TYR A 193 -14.74 9.66 10.42
CA TYR A 193 -13.63 10.54 10.75
C TYR A 193 -13.15 11.39 9.55
N ILE A 194 -12.83 12.63 9.87
CA ILE A 194 -12.11 13.62 9.06
C ILE A 194 -11.03 14.27 9.95
N MET A 195 -10.23 13.42 10.56
CA MET A 195 -9.22 13.78 11.53
C MET A 195 -8.02 14.46 10.85
N VAL A 196 -7.37 15.36 11.58
CA VAL A 196 -6.08 15.95 11.23
C VAL A 196 -5.14 15.68 12.40
N ILE A 197 -4.02 15.05 12.10
CA ILE A 197 -2.98 14.72 13.07
C ILE A 197 -1.70 15.49 12.75
N LYS A 198 -0.90 15.77 13.77
CA LYS A 198 0.46 16.25 13.62
C LYS A 198 1.41 15.07 13.79
N VAL A 199 2.15 14.78 12.73
CA VAL A 199 3.18 13.74 12.76
C VAL A 199 4.56 14.39 12.78
N PHE A 200 5.54 13.70 13.36
CA PHE A 200 6.93 14.13 13.31
C PHE A 200 7.85 12.95 12.97
N ASP A 201 8.98 13.30 12.36
CA ASP A 201 10.13 12.43 12.13
C ASP A 201 11.41 13.22 12.45
N PRO A 202 12.63 12.64 12.32
CA PRO A 202 13.87 13.35 12.63
C PRO A 202 14.12 14.63 11.79
N THR A 203 13.39 14.84 10.71
CA THR A 203 13.58 15.96 9.77
C THR A 203 12.57 17.09 9.95
N GLY A 204 11.49 16.87 10.71
CA GLY A 204 10.51 17.91 11.00
C GLY A 204 9.15 17.37 11.43
N GLU A 205 8.15 18.22 11.29
CA GLU A 205 6.76 17.95 11.64
C GLU A 205 5.82 18.45 10.55
N ALA A 206 4.67 17.78 10.38
CA ALA A 206 3.65 18.18 9.43
C ALA A 206 2.25 17.81 9.90
N TRP A 207 1.26 18.57 9.43
CA TRP A 207 -0.16 18.23 9.59
C TRP A 207 -0.61 17.32 8.45
N VAL A 208 -1.29 16.23 8.81
CA VAL A 208 -1.73 15.20 7.88
C VAL A 208 -3.21 14.90 8.09
N SER A 209 -3.97 14.84 6.99
CA SER A 209 -5.38 14.44 6.99
C SER A 209 -5.51 12.92 7.07
N VAL A 210 -6.42 12.43 7.93
CA VAL A 210 -6.72 11.02 8.13
C VAL A 210 -8.22 10.79 8.03
N PHE A 211 -8.63 9.96 7.08
CA PHE A 211 -10.04 9.60 6.88
C PHE A 211 -10.41 8.31 7.62
N ASN A 212 -11.72 8.07 7.71
CA ASN A 212 -12.34 7.01 8.52
C ASN A 212 -11.55 5.72 8.69
N GLU A 213 -11.25 5.01 7.61
CA GLU A 213 -10.64 3.68 7.69
C GLU A 213 -9.29 3.67 8.44
N HIS A 214 -8.45 4.68 8.21
CA HIS A 214 -7.15 4.78 8.87
C HIS A 214 -7.29 5.39 10.26
N ALA A 215 -8.24 6.31 10.45
CA ALA A 215 -8.50 6.90 11.75
C ALA A 215 -9.02 5.86 12.76
N GLU A 216 -9.91 4.97 12.34
CA GLU A 216 -10.40 3.88 13.20
C GLU A 216 -9.27 2.95 13.66
N LYS A 217 -8.29 2.66 12.79
CA LYS A 217 -7.11 1.86 13.15
C LYS A 217 -6.21 2.59 14.16
N ILE A 218 -6.00 3.89 13.98
CA ILE A 218 -5.16 4.72 14.87
C ILE A 218 -5.82 4.91 16.24
N ILE A 219 -7.11 5.25 16.28
CA ILE A 219 -7.84 5.50 17.53
C ILE A 219 -8.22 4.18 18.23
N GLY A 220 -8.42 3.12 17.47
CA GLY A 220 -8.86 1.81 17.97
C GLY A 220 -10.38 1.69 18.16
N CYS A 221 -11.18 2.63 17.66
CA CYS A 221 -12.64 2.56 17.67
C CYS A 221 -13.29 3.39 16.55
N SER A 222 -14.57 3.14 16.27
CA SER A 222 -15.35 3.94 15.31
C SER A 222 -15.59 5.36 15.81
N ALA A 223 -15.92 6.27 14.89
CA ALA A 223 -16.27 7.64 15.27
C ALA A 223 -17.57 7.70 16.09
N ASP A 224 -18.53 6.82 15.81
CA ASP A 224 -19.76 6.66 16.62
C ASP A 224 -19.43 6.24 18.06
N GLU A 225 -18.48 5.31 18.22
CA GLU A 225 -18.02 4.87 19.54
C GLU A 225 -17.34 6.00 20.30
N LEU A 226 -16.44 6.74 19.64
CA LEU A 226 -15.72 7.84 20.28
C LEU A 226 -16.66 9.00 20.68
N ASP A 227 -17.67 9.30 19.86
CA ASP A 227 -18.72 10.26 20.20
C ASP A 227 -19.58 9.77 21.38
N ARG A 228 -19.86 8.47 21.46
CA ARG A 228 -20.56 7.87 22.61
C ARG A 228 -19.76 8.00 23.90
N ILE A 229 -18.48 7.63 23.88
CA ILE A 229 -17.55 7.81 25.03
C ILE A 229 -17.60 9.26 25.51
N ARG A 230 -17.51 10.22 24.58
CA ARG A 230 -17.55 11.64 24.93
C ARG A 230 -18.87 12.05 25.62
N LYS A 231 -20.01 11.56 25.13
CA LYS A 231 -21.34 11.91 25.66
C LYS A 231 -21.68 11.21 26.98
N GLU A 232 -21.31 9.95 27.12
CA GLU A 232 -21.70 9.10 28.25
C GLU A 232 -20.64 9.11 29.37
N GLU A 233 -19.36 9.10 29.03
CA GLU A 233 -18.24 9.02 29.97
C GLU A 233 -17.53 10.36 30.20
N GLY A 234 -17.82 11.37 29.38
CA GLY A 234 -17.33 12.74 29.51
C GLY A 234 -16.07 13.08 28.70
N ASP A 235 -15.76 14.37 28.63
CA ASP A 235 -14.66 14.91 27.82
C ASP A 235 -13.28 14.39 28.25
N ASP A 236 -13.08 14.06 29.54
CA ASP A 236 -11.80 13.55 30.05
C ASP A 236 -11.45 12.18 29.46
N ASN A 237 -12.44 11.26 29.38
CA ASN A 237 -12.24 9.94 28.77
C ASN A 237 -12.05 10.04 27.25
N TYR A 238 -12.76 10.95 26.60
CA TYR A 238 -12.54 11.28 25.19
C TYR A 238 -11.09 11.75 24.93
N ILE A 239 -10.59 12.69 25.74
CA ILE A 239 -9.21 13.19 25.63
C ILE A 239 -8.20 12.09 25.94
N LEU A 240 -8.46 11.24 26.94
CA LEU A 240 -7.60 10.11 27.27
C LEU A 240 -7.47 9.15 26.08
N LYS A 241 -8.59 8.79 25.45
CA LYS A 241 -8.60 7.91 24.28
C LYS A 241 -7.76 8.45 23.12
N LEU A 242 -7.82 9.76 22.88
CA LEU A 242 -7.00 10.40 21.85
C LEU A 242 -5.51 10.44 22.23
N LYS A 243 -5.19 10.63 23.53
CA LYS A 243 -3.81 10.58 24.01
C LYS A 243 -3.18 9.20 23.87
N GLU A 244 -3.94 8.12 24.06
CA GLU A 244 -3.46 6.74 23.85
C GLU A 244 -2.96 6.51 22.42
N ALA A 245 -3.51 7.21 21.43
CA ALA A 245 -3.11 7.14 20.03
C ALA A 245 -1.89 8.05 19.69
N THR A 246 -1.41 8.87 20.63
CA THR A 246 -0.22 9.71 20.44
C THR A 246 1.05 8.99 20.89
N TRP A 247 2.20 9.43 20.37
CA TRP A 247 3.53 8.87 20.62
C TRP A 247 3.71 7.40 20.20
N VAL A 248 2.77 6.90 19.41
CA VAL A 248 2.86 5.60 18.74
C VAL A 248 3.50 5.80 17.36
N PRO A 249 4.53 5.02 16.99
CA PRO A 249 5.12 5.09 15.65
C PRO A 249 4.26 4.30 14.65
N HIS A 250 4.12 4.85 13.45
CA HIS A 250 3.36 4.25 12.36
C HIS A 250 4.13 4.29 11.05
N LEU A 251 3.80 3.34 10.19
CA LEU A 251 4.13 3.39 8.77
C LEU A 251 2.92 3.93 8.01
N PHE A 252 3.09 5.06 7.34
CA PHE A 252 2.04 5.66 6.54
C PHE A 252 2.36 5.56 5.05
N ARG A 253 1.36 5.15 4.28
CA ARG A 253 1.24 5.53 2.87
C ARG A 253 0.55 6.87 2.81
N ILE A 254 1.16 7.85 2.16
CA ILE A 254 0.58 9.18 2.01
C ILE A 254 0.40 9.55 0.55
N SER A 255 -0.56 10.44 0.30
CA SER A 255 -0.64 11.22 -0.94
C SER A 255 -0.41 12.69 -0.63
N VAL A 256 0.35 13.37 -1.48
CA VAL A 256 0.54 14.81 -1.47
C VAL A 256 -0.17 15.41 -2.67
N THR A 257 -1.06 16.35 -2.41
CA THR A 257 -1.78 17.15 -3.42
C THR A 257 -1.60 18.63 -3.11
N GLN A 258 -1.86 19.50 -4.09
CA GLN A 258 -2.00 20.92 -3.84
C GLN A 258 -3.47 21.33 -3.99
N ASP A 259 -4.06 21.84 -2.91
CA ASP A 259 -5.41 22.38 -2.91
C ASP A 259 -5.30 23.91 -3.05
N GLU A 260 -6.17 24.52 -3.86
CA GLU A 260 -6.27 25.98 -4.00
C GLU A 260 -7.57 26.47 -3.36
N TYR A 261 -7.47 27.33 -2.36
CA TYR A 261 -8.61 27.95 -1.70
C TYR A 261 -8.41 29.45 -1.59
N MET A 262 -9.35 30.24 -2.08
CA MET A 262 -9.24 31.72 -2.10
C MET A 262 -7.92 32.24 -2.71
N ASN A 263 -7.44 31.63 -3.79
CA ASN A 263 -6.15 31.88 -4.46
C ASN A 263 -4.89 31.58 -3.59
N GLU A 264 -5.06 30.95 -2.42
CA GLU A 264 -3.94 30.39 -1.67
C GLU A 264 -3.78 28.90 -2.00
N LYS A 265 -2.62 28.57 -2.58
CA LYS A 265 -2.19 27.21 -2.80
C LYS A 265 -1.64 26.62 -1.50
N ARG A 266 -2.21 25.51 -1.05
CA ARG A 266 -1.79 24.79 0.15
C ARG A 266 -1.48 23.34 -0.17
N GLN A 267 -0.29 22.91 0.20
CA GLN A 267 0.07 21.50 0.12
C GLN A 267 -0.74 20.72 1.15
N ARG A 268 -1.36 19.63 0.72
CA ARG A 268 -2.18 18.76 1.55
C ARG A 268 -1.57 17.36 1.56
N ILE A 269 -1.21 16.91 2.75
CA ILE A 269 -0.74 15.55 3.00
C ILE A 269 -1.92 14.74 3.55
N THR A 270 -2.20 13.59 2.94
CA THR A 270 -3.33 12.73 3.31
C THR A 270 -2.86 11.29 3.48
N VAL A 271 -3.22 10.64 4.58
CA VAL A 271 -2.99 9.20 4.79
C VAL A 271 -3.90 8.41 3.85
N ARG A 272 -3.29 7.47 3.11
CA ARG A 272 -3.91 6.51 2.19
C ARG A 272 -3.71 5.06 2.62
N GLY A 273 -2.89 4.84 3.64
CA GLY A 273 -2.61 3.55 4.23
C GLY A 273 -1.87 3.78 5.55
N GLU A 274 -2.17 2.95 6.52
CA GLU A 274 -1.54 2.96 7.83
C GLU A 274 -1.26 1.50 8.21
N ALA A 275 -0.09 1.28 8.79
CA ALA A 275 0.30 0.01 9.36
C ALA A 275 1.12 0.23 10.64
N PRO A 276 0.97 -0.66 11.64
CA PRO A 276 1.85 -0.65 12.80
C PRO A 276 3.28 -0.98 12.38
N VAL A 277 4.24 -0.49 13.17
CA VAL A 277 5.66 -0.76 12.93
C VAL A 277 6.02 -2.17 13.40
N ASP A 278 6.44 -3.02 12.46
CA ASP A 278 7.21 -4.23 12.78
C ASP A 278 8.67 -3.83 12.99
N PHE A 279 9.11 -3.76 14.25
CA PHE A 279 10.47 -3.36 14.60
C PHE A 279 11.55 -4.29 14.03
N ALA A 280 11.26 -5.57 13.79
CA ALA A 280 12.21 -6.49 13.19
C ALA A 280 12.38 -6.22 11.69
N ALA A 281 11.29 -5.93 10.98
CA ALA A 281 11.34 -5.50 9.59
C ALA A 281 11.98 -4.12 9.44
N GLU A 282 11.63 -3.17 10.31
CA GLU A 282 12.20 -1.82 10.36
C GLU A 282 13.71 -1.87 10.60
N SER A 283 14.18 -2.67 11.54
CA SER A 283 15.60 -2.83 11.82
C SER A 283 16.37 -3.36 10.60
N LYS A 284 15.80 -4.33 9.87
CA LYS A 284 16.41 -4.85 8.64
C LYS A 284 16.49 -3.78 7.55
N TYR A 285 15.42 -3.03 7.35
CA TYR A 285 15.38 -1.92 6.41
C TYR A 285 16.46 -0.87 6.73
N LEU A 286 16.57 -0.44 7.99
CA LEU A 286 17.58 0.53 8.40
C LEU A 286 19.01 0.01 8.19
N LEU A 287 19.27 -1.28 8.46
CA LEU A 287 20.58 -1.90 8.18
C LEU A 287 20.90 -1.89 6.68
N GLU A 288 19.91 -2.14 5.82
CA GLU A 288 20.08 -2.05 4.36
C GLU A 288 20.38 -0.62 3.90
N GLU A 289 19.69 0.39 4.45
CA GLU A 289 19.95 1.80 4.14
C GLU A 289 21.35 2.23 4.61
N ILE A 290 21.76 1.84 5.83
CA ILE A 290 23.12 2.11 6.34
C ILE A 290 24.16 1.45 5.44
N ALA A 291 23.94 0.20 5.03
CA ALA A 291 24.87 -0.52 4.15
C ALA A 291 25.07 0.22 2.81
N LYS A 292 23.99 0.79 2.22
CA LYS A 292 24.07 1.60 1.00
C LYS A 292 24.91 2.87 1.17
N LEU A 293 24.88 3.49 2.36
CA LEU A 293 25.69 4.68 2.66
C LEU A 293 27.17 4.32 2.84
N THR A 294 27.48 3.14 3.35
CA THR A 294 28.85 2.68 3.62
C THR A 294 29.53 1.98 2.44
N ALA A 295 28.81 1.72 1.34
CA ALA A 295 29.32 0.99 0.18
C ALA A 295 30.18 1.84 -0.78
N TYR A 296 30.73 2.96 -0.30
CA TYR A 296 31.61 3.88 -1.03
C TYR A 296 33.04 3.82 -0.51
#